data_AF-A0A2T2UMV7-F1
#
_entry.id   AF-A0A2T2UMV7-F1
#
_cell.length_a   1.000
_cell.length_b   1.000
_cell.length_c   1.000
_cell.angle_alpha   90.00
_cell.angle_beta   90.00
_cell.angle_gamma   90.00
#
_symmetry.space_group_name_H-M   'P 1'
#
loop_
_entity.id
_entity.type
_entity.pdbx_description
1 polymer ?
#
loop_
_entity_poly.entity_id
_entity_poly.type
_entity_poly.pdbx_seq_one_letter_code
_entity_poly.pdbx_strand_id
1 'polypeptide(L)' 'PVLLLDADRREDAEQANAALALLRTLPASGDHVVRRFGDLGTEATSAFDAQGLHELYRHYCTEGGCLDCDIGRHLLDR' A
#
# COMPACT_ATOMS: atom_id res chain seq x y z
N PRO A 1 10.49 0.98 -3.47
CA PRO A 1 11.57 1.29 -2.48
C PRO A 1 12.96 1.05 -3.10
N VAL A 2 13.90 2.00 -2.99
CA VAL A 2 15.22 1.92 -3.66
C VAL A 2 16.01 0.67 -3.28
N LEU A 3 15.95 0.24 -2.01
CA LEU A 3 16.64 -0.96 -1.53
C LEU A 3 16.09 -2.26 -2.14
N LEU A 4 14.79 -2.32 -2.41
CA LEU A 4 14.14 -3.44 -3.10
C LEU A 4 14.55 -3.48 -4.58
N LEU A 5 14.64 -2.32 -5.23
CA LEU A 5 15.11 -2.21 -6.62
C LEU A 5 16.59 -2.62 -6.75
N ASP A 6 17.44 -2.20 -5.81
CA ASP A 6 18.86 -2.59 -5.79
C ASP A 6 19.03 -4.10 -5.54
N ALA A 7 18.22 -4.69 -4.64
CA ALA A 7 18.21 -6.12 -4.39
C ALA A 7 17.84 -6.92 -5.66
N ASP A 8 16.80 -6.48 -6.38
CA ASP A 8 16.37 -7.08 -7.64
C ASP A 8 17.48 -7.04 -8.71
N ARG A 9 18.12 -5.88 -8.89
CA ARG A 9 19.23 -5.70 -9.85
C ARG A 9 20.44 -6.57 -9.57
N ARG A 10 20.62 -6.99 -8.32
CA ARG A 10 21.74 -7.85 -7.86
C ARG A 10 21.34 -9.31 -7.73
N GLU A 11 20.07 -9.65 -7.96
CA GLU A 11 19.49 -10.97 -7.67
C GLU A 11 19.72 -11.39 -6.20
N ASP A 12 19.72 -10.41 -5.29
CA ASP A 12 20.03 -10.61 -3.87
C ASP A 12 18.74 -10.78 -3.04
N ALA A 13 18.38 -12.05 -2.82
CA ALA A 13 17.19 -12.41 -2.04
C ALA A 13 17.31 -12.04 -0.55
N GLU A 14 18.51 -12.03 0.03
CA GLU A 14 18.70 -11.67 1.44
C GLU A 14 18.43 -10.18 1.66
N GLN A 15 18.97 -9.33 0.79
CA GLN A 15 18.71 -7.89 0.82
C GLN A 15 17.22 -7.59 0.60
N ALA A 16 16.56 -8.28 -0.34
CA ALA A 16 15.12 -8.12 -0.57
C ALA A 16 14.31 -8.44 0.70
N ASN A 17 14.63 -9.56 1.35
CA ASN A 17 13.98 -9.96 2.60
C ASN A 17 14.24 -8.97 3.74
N ALA A 18 15.47 -8.47 3.88
CA ALA A 18 15.81 -7.46 4.87
C ALA A 18 15.07 -6.14 4.64
N ALA A 19 14.96 -5.68 3.39
CA ALA A 19 14.21 -4.48 3.04
C ALA A 19 12.71 -4.62 3.35
N LEU A 20 12.11 -5.79 3.03
CA LEU A 20 10.72 -6.07 3.36
C LEU A 20 10.49 -6.17 4.88
N ALA A 21 11.41 -6.80 5.61
CA ALA A 21 11.35 -6.86 7.06
C ALA A 21 11.38 -5.46 7.68
N LEU A 22 12.27 -4.58 7.20
CA LEU A 22 12.33 -3.18 7.64
C LEU A 22 11.00 -2.46 7.40
N LEU A 23 10.42 -2.56 6.20
CA LEU A 23 9.15 -1.90 5.87
C LEU A 23 8.00 -2.34 6.77
N ARG A 24 7.99 -3.59 7.24
CA ARG A 24 6.98 -4.10 8.19
C ARG A 24 7.15 -3.54 9.61
N THR A 25 8.35 -3.06 9.96
CA THR A 25 8.61 -2.46 11.29
C THR A 25 8.37 -0.96 11.35
N LEU A 26 8.41 -0.28 10.21
CA LEU A 26 8.15 1.15 10.13
C LEU A 26 6.65 1.43 10.24
N PRO A 27 6.24 2.51 10.93
CA PRO A 27 4.83 2.87 11.02
C PRO A 27 4.25 3.21 9.65
N ALA A 28 2.95 2.93 9.47
CA ALA A 28 2.22 3.39 8.30
C ALA A 28 2.25 4.93 8.17
N SER A 29 2.22 5.44 6.94
CA SER A 29 2.11 6.87 6.69
C SER A 29 0.69 7.36 7.02
N GLY A 30 0.58 8.56 7.60
CA GLY A 30 -0.72 9.17 7.96
C GLY A 30 -1.36 10.02 6.86
N ASP A 31 -1.06 9.75 5.59
CA ASP A 31 -1.55 10.55 4.47
C ASP A 31 -3.02 10.27 4.12
N HIS A 32 -3.55 10.97 3.12
CA HIS A 32 -4.95 10.89 2.74
C HIS A 32 -5.35 9.53 2.13
N VAL A 33 -4.44 8.80 1.48
CA VAL A 33 -4.76 7.48 0.91
C VAL A 33 -4.93 6.49 2.04
N VAL A 34 -3.99 6.46 2.98
CA VAL A 34 -4.06 5.56 4.14
C VAL A 34 -5.30 5.84 4.99
N ARG A 35 -5.58 7.11 5.29
CA ARG A 35 -6.80 7.48 6.05
C ARG A 35 -8.08 7.06 5.32
N ARG A 36 -8.14 7.22 4.00
CA ARG A 36 -9.32 6.85 3.21
C ARG A 36 -9.61 5.35 3.26
N PHE A 37 -8.59 4.52 3.22
CA PHE A 37 -8.76 3.07 3.39
C PHE A 37 -9.12 2.71 4.83
N GLY A 38 -8.54 3.38 5.83
CA GLY A 38 -8.92 3.23 7.24
C GLY A 38 -10.40 3.55 7.49
N ASP A 39 -10.90 4.64 6.90
CA ASP A 39 -12.32 5.02 6.96
C ASP A 39 -13.26 3.96 6.35
N LEU A 40 -12.75 3.11 5.45
CA LEU A 40 -13.45 1.98 4.83
C LEU A 40 -13.18 0.64 5.57
N GLY A 41 -12.53 0.68 6.73
CA GLY A 41 -12.24 -0.51 7.55
C GLY A 41 -10.96 -1.26 7.19
N THR A 42 -10.12 -0.73 6.31
CA THR A 42 -8.82 -1.30 5.95
C THR A 42 -7.67 -0.52 6.60
N GLU A 43 -7.24 -0.97 7.77
CA GLU A 43 -6.17 -0.34 8.54
C GLU A 43 -4.77 -0.74 8.04
N ALA A 44 -3.90 0.25 7.83
CA ALA A 44 -2.48 0.02 7.58
C ALA A 44 -1.70 0.14 8.89
N THR A 45 -0.96 -0.91 9.26
CA THR A 45 -0.18 -0.92 10.51
C THR A 45 1.30 -0.63 10.28
N SER A 46 1.77 -0.85 9.05
CA SER A 46 3.16 -0.67 8.67
C SER A 46 3.34 0.14 7.39
N ALA A 47 4.56 0.63 7.17
CA ALA A 47 4.93 1.26 5.91
C ALA A 47 4.76 0.28 4.73
N PHE A 48 4.97 -1.02 4.95
CA PHE A 48 4.69 -2.05 3.94
C PHE A 48 3.21 -2.03 3.51
N ASP A 49 2.28 -2.05 4.47
CA ASP A 49 0.83 -2.03 4.19
C ASP A 49 0.45 -0.72 3.48
N ALA A 50 0.94 0.41 4.00
CA ALA A 50 0.69 1.72 3.41
C ALA A 50 1.15 1.79 1.95
N GLN A 51 2.33 1.23 1.61
CA GLN A 51 2.79 1.17 0.21
C GLN A 51 1.88 0.30 -0.67
N GLY A 52 1.38 -0.83 -0.15
CA GLY A 52 0.39 -1.65 -0.84
C GLY A 52 -0.90 -0.89 -1.16
N LEU A 53 -1.42 -0.14 -0.18
CA LEU A 53 -2.62 0.68 -0.37
C LEU A 53 -2.41 1.80 -1.40
N HIS A 54 -1.23 2.42 -1.42
CA HIS A 54 -0.90 3.44 -2.41
C HIS A 54 -0.87 2.87 -3.82
N GLU A 55 -0.34 1.67 -3.99
CA GLU A 55 -0.26 1.05 -5.31
C GLU A 55 -1.64 0.64 -5.81
N LEU A 56 -2.46 0.06 -4.92
CA LEU A 56 -3.87 -0.21 -5.18
C LEU A 56 -4.61 1.09 -5.56
N TYR A 57 -4.41 2.15 -4.79
CA TYR A 57 -5.02 3.46 -5.02
C TYR A 57 -4.69 4.01 -6.41
N ARG A 58 -3.40 4.05 -6.77
CA ARG A 58 -2.93 4.67 -8.01
C ARG A 58 -3.30 3.87 -9.26
N HIS A 59 -3.13 2.55 -9.20
CA HIS A 59 -3.23 1.70 -10.40
C HIS A 59 -4.61 1.08 -10.61
N TYR A 60 -5.48 1.07 -9.59
CA TYR A 60 -6.80 0.48 -9.71
C TYR A 60 -7.90 1.45 -9.29
N CYS A 61 -7.84 1.98 -8.08
CA CYS A 61 -8.94 2.79 -7.56
C CYS A 61 -9.08 4.14 -8.28
N THR A 62 -7.97 4.79 -8.63
CA THR A 62 -7.99 6.08 -9.35
C THR A 62 -8.52 5.88 -10.77
N GLU A 63 -8.09 4.83 -11.47
CA GLU A 63 -8.55 4.53 -12.83
C GLU A 63 -10.02 4.08 -12.86
N GLY A 64 -10.41 3.20 -11.94
CA GLY A 64 -11.78 2.70 -11.82
C GLY A 64 -12.74 3.65 -11.09
N GLY A 65 -12.24 4.74 -10.49
CA GLY A 65 -13.00 5.63 -9.62
C GLY A 65 -13.60 4.93 -8.39
N CYS A 66 -13.12 3.74 -8.01
CA CYS A 66 -13.79 2.85 -7.06
C CYS A 66 -13.98 3.47 -5.66
N LEU A 67 -13.07 4.35 -5.25
CA LEU A 67 -13.16 5.02 -3.95
C LEU A 67 -13.98 6.31 -4.03
N ASP A 68 -14.19 6.85 -5.22
CA ASP A 68 -14.86 8.14 -5.48
C ASP A 68 -16.31 7.96 -5.98
N CYS A 69 -16.65 6.84 -6.62
CA CYS A 69 -17.99 6.58 -7.15
C CYS A 69 -18.86 5.81 -6.14
N ASP A 70 -20.15 6.15 -6.10
CA ASP A 70 -21.10 5.57 -5.13
C ASP A 70 -21.23 4.04 -5.27
N ILE A 71 -21.16 3.53 -6.51
CA ILE A 71 -21.19 2.08 -6.78
C ILE A 71 -19.94 1.42 -6.17
N GLY A 72 -18.77 1.99 -6.41
CA GLY A 72 -17.50 1.46 -5.91
C GLY A 72 -17.43 1.47 -4.39
N ARG A 73 -17.87 2.55 -3.75
CA ARG A 73 -18.00 2.61 -2.28
C ARG A 73 -18.98 1.56 -1.76
N HIS A 74 -20.13 1.38 -2.42
CA HIS A 74 -21.10 0.37 -2.00
C HIS A 74 -20.59 -1.07 -2.13
N LEU A 75 -19.70 -1.35 -3.09
CA LEU A 75 -19.06 -2.66 -3.23
C LEU A 75 -17.99 -2.92 -2.17
N LEU A 76 -17.34 -1.87 -1.65
CA LEU A 76 -16.29 -1.97 -0.64
C LEU A 76 -16.84 -2.00 0.80
N ASP A 77 -18.03 -1.44 1.03
CA ASP A 77 -18.70 -1.40 2.34
C ASP A 77 -19.44 -2.71 2.73
N ARG A 78 -19.36 -3.78 1.92
CA ARG A 78 -20.12 -5.03 2.12
C ARG A 78 -19.31 -6.24 2.56
#